data_AF-A0A3D8REF5-F1
#
_entry.id   AF-A0A3D8REF5-F1
#
_cell.length_a   1.000
_cell.length_b   1.000
_cell.length_c   1.000
_cell.angle_alpha   90.00
_cell.angle_beta   90.00
_cell.angle_gamma   90.00
#
_symmetry.space_group_name_H-M   'P 1'
#
loop_
_entity.id
_entity.type
_entity.pdbx_description
1 polymer ?
#
loop_
_entity_poly.entity_id
_entity_poly.type
_entity_poly.pdbx_seq_one_letter_code
_entity_poly.pdbx_strand_id
1 'polypeptide(L)'
;MKLCVSALSIAKEGMSSQDFSWSWDMLTTGHKEAAIPAALYTLATFLQSVGARNLPLLPYLMLSQAKAIITPVLGMFFLNQKFTRIHWVCFATITAGVILVQTSPANSASTASTSKQPQSQSPILGITAMLLSGFCVALAGIRMEKMLRSKAAFMSRNAQLAWYGWLSASLVYFCRSQRGPPGFFHGYDPLVWGFALLQATGGFIVAWCVALTGTVTKNHAQVVGFLLVSTVPLVLQHDLRIQHVCGCMLAVGALFGYARQTPTPKGKGKQSVQGSAEKADTMV
;
A
#
# COMPACT_ATOMS: atom_id res chain seq x y z
N MET A 1 17.13 8.34 -5.14
CA MET A 1 15.95 8.38 -6.04
C MET A 1 14.72 9.04 -5.39
N LYS A 2 14.00 8.39 -4.45
CA LYS A 2 12.91 9.07 -3.70
C LYS A 2 13.38 10.33 -2.97
N LEU A 3 14.57 10.30 -2.37
CA LEU A 3 15.22 11.46 -1.77
C LEU A 3 15.59 12.54 -2.79
N CYS A 4 15.96 12.15 -4.02
CA CYS A 4 16.34 13.09 -5.08
C CYS A 4 15.11 13.77 -5.70
N VAL A 5 14.00 13.02 -5.88
CA VAL A 5 12.72 13.59 -6.32
C VAL A 5 12.15 14.50 -5.24
N SER A 6 12.21 14.11 -3.96
CA SER A 6 11.87 15.00 -2.86
C SER A 6 12.76 16.25 -2.83
N ALA A 7 14.07 16.10 -2.98
CA ALA A 7 15.01 17.22 -3.02
C ALA A 7 14.80 18.13 -4.24
N LEU A 8 14.46 17.58 -5.41
CA LEU A 8 14.16 18.33 -6.63
C LEU A 8 12.84 19.09 -6.54
N SER A 9 11.81 18.51 -5.92
CA SER A 9 10.55 19.21 -5.64
C SER A 9 10.76 20.33 -4.61
N ILE A 10 11.53 20.09 -3.55
CA ILE A 10 11.93 21.12 -2.57
C ILE A 10 12.77 22.22 -3.22
N ALA A 11 13.67 21.88 -4.15
CA ALA A 11 14.47 22.85 -4.90
C ALA A 11 13.63 23.65 -5.91
N LYS A 12 12.53 23.10 -6.43
CA LYS A 12 11.61 23.78 -7.34
C LYS A 12 10.65 24.75 -6.63
N GLU A 13 10.39 24.56 -5.34
CA GLU A 13 9.45 25.41 -4.57
C GLU A 13 10.08 26.68 -3.99
N GLY A 14 11.36 26.97 -4.25
CA GLY A 14 11.95 28.28 -3.90
C GLY A 14 11.80 28.65 -2.42
N MET A 15 12.15 27.73 -1.52
CA MET A 15 12.04 27.92 -0.07
C MET A 15 13.06 28.94 0.47
N SER A 16 12.60 29.83 1.34
CA SER A 16 13.46 30.79 2.06
C SER A 16 14.28 30.10 3.16
N SER A 17 15.37 30.71 3.64
CA SER A 17 16.21 30.14 4.70
C SER A 17 15.47 29.82 6.01
N GLN A 18 14.32 30.47 6.29
CA GLN A 18 13.46 30.13 7.43
C GLN A 18 12.70 28.81 7.22
N ASP A 19 12.26 28.51 6.00
CA ASP A 19 11.56 27.25 5.68
C ASP A 19 12.51 26.05 5.72
N PHE A 20 13.80 26.26 5.42
CA PHE A 20 14.83 25.23 5.53
C PHE A 20 15.12 24.86 6.99
N SER A 21 15.23 25.84 7.90
CA SER A 21 15.46 25.53 9.32
C SER A 21 14.23 24.84 9.94
N TRP A 22 13.01 25.24 9.56
CA TRP A 22 11.78 24.54 9.92
C TRP A 22 11.70 23.13 9.33
N SER A 23 12.12 22.93 8.08
CA SER A 23 12.14 21.61 7.46
C SER A 23 13.17 20.67 8.10
N TRP A 24 14.31 21.19 8.57
CA TRP A 24 15.29 20.43 9.34
C TRP A 24 14.78 20.07 10.72
N ASP A 25 14.17 21.01 11.44
CA ASP A 25 13.65 20.78 12.79
C ASP A 25 12.48 19.78 12.77
N MET A 26 11.66 19.82 11.70
CA MET A 26 10.60 18.85 11.44
C MET A 26 11.13 17.48 10.98
N LEU A 27 12.31 17.45 10.35
CA LEU A 27 13.05 16.23 10.07
C LEU A 27 13.53 15.57 11.37
N THR A 28 13.87 16.39 12.38
CA THR A 28 14.45 15.97 13.67
C THR A 28 13.44 15.78 14.82
N THR A 29 12.21 16.25 14.69
CA THR A 29 11.19 16.12 15.75
C THR A 29 10.16 15.02 15.48
N GLY A 30 10.03 14.55 14.22
CA GLY A 30 9.04 13.56 13.80
C GLY A 30 9.52 12.10 13.66
N HIS A 31 10.79 11.82 13.93
CA HIS A 31 11.43 10.50 13.70
C HIS A 31 10.62 9.30 14.16
N LYS A 32 10.06 9.39 15.37
CA LYS A 32 9.36 8.28 16.02
C LYS A 32 8.07 7.93 15.28
N GLU A 33 7.40 8.91 14.68
CA GLU A 33 6.15 8.69 13.96
C GLU A 33 6.35 8.03 12.59
N ALA A 34 7.46 8.35 11.91
CA ALA A 34 7.83 7.75 10.62
C ALA A 34 8.58 6.40 10.76
N ALA A 35 9.28 6.19 11.87
CA ALA A 35 10.00 4.95 12.13
C ALA A 35 9.05 3.75 12.31
N ILE A 36 7.89 3.95 12.94
CA ILE A 36 6.90 2.88 13.17
C ILE A 36 6.40 2.25 11.86
N PRO A 37 5.86 3.00 10.88
CA PRO A 37 5.44 2.42 9.61
C PRO A 37 6.62 1.84 8.81
N ALA A 38 7.82 2.44 8.89
CA ALA A 38 9.02 1.92 8.23
C ALA A 38 9.42 0.52 8.76
N ALA A 39 9.45 0.37 10.09
CA ALA A 39 9.78 -0.88 10.76
C ALA A 39 8.73 -1.95 10.45
N LEU A 40 7.43 -1.60 10.50
CA LEU A 40 6.34 -2.52 10.16
C LEU A 40 6.39 -2.98 8.70
N TYR A 41 6.70 -2.09 7.75
CA TYR A 41 6.87 -2.48 6.34
C TYR A 41 8.09 -3.35 6.11
N THR A 42 9.20 -3.08 6.81
CA THR A 42 10.40 -3.93 6.75
C THR A 42 10.10 -5.33 7.30
N LEU A 43 9.45 -5.41 8.47
CA LEU A 43 9.03 -6.67 9.07
C LEU A 43 8.04 -7.42 8.17
N ALA A 44 7.06 -6.72 7.59
CA ALA A 44 6.13 -7.31 6.65
C ALA A 44 6.83 -7.93 5.42
N THR A 45 7.82 -7.22 4.88
CA THR A 45 8.61 -7.68 3.73
C THR A 45 9.46 -8.90 4.10
N PHE A 46 10.04 -8.91 5.30
CA PHE A 46 10.75 -10.07 5.81
C PHE A 46 9.84 -11.29 5.96
N LEU A 47 8.66 -11.11 6.57
CA LEU A 47 7.66 -12.17 6.72
C LEU A 47 7.11 -12.67 5.37
N GLN A 48 6.96 -11.78 4.38
CA GLN A 48 6.64 -12.17 3.00
C GLN A 48 7.74 -13.05 2.40
N SER A 49 9.01 -12.74 2.67
CA SER A 49 10.14 -13.58 2.24
C SER A 49 10.09 -14.96 2.90
N VAL A 50 9.77 -15.03 4.20
CA VAL A 50 9.56 -16.31 4.91
C VAL A 50 8.39 -17.09 4.31
N GLY A 51 7.27 -16.42 4.02
CA GLY A 51 6.12 -17.01 3.35
C GLY A 51 6.46 -17.59 1.98
N ALA A 52 7.15 -16.82 1.13
CA ALA A 52 7.55 -17.24 -0.21
C ALA A 52 8.50 -18.46 -0.20
N ARG A 53 9.25 -18.68 0.88
CA ARG A 53 10.14 -19.85 1.03
C ARG A 53 9.41 -21.10 1.53
N ASN A 54 8.28 -20.95 2.20
CA ASN A 54 7.57 -22.03 2.89
C ASN A 54 6.21 -22.39 2.27
N LEU A 55 5.71 -21.56 1.34
CA LEU A 55 4.46 -21.79 0.62
C LEU A 55 4.71 -21.86 -0.88
N PRO A 56 3.96 -22.71 -1.61
CA PRO A 56 3.90 -22.59 -3.06
C PRO A 56 3.24 -21.27 -3.46
N LEU A 57 3.53 -20.84 -4.69
CA LEU A 57 3.18 -19.49 -5.15
C LEU A 57 1.68 -19.21 -5.12
N LEU A 58 0.84 -20.20 -5.44
CA LEU A 58 -0.61 -20.01 -5.47
C LEU A 58 -1.18 -19.70 -4.07
N PRO A 59 -0.99 -20.53 -3.01
CA PRO A 59 -1.36 -20.17 -1.64
C PRO A 59 -0.73 -18.86 -1.13
N TYR A 60 0.52 -18.56 -1.50
CA TYR A 60 1.16 -17.28 -1.16
C TYR A 60 0.36 -16.08 -1.70
N LEU A 61 -0.04 -16.14 -2.98
CA LEU A 61 -0.82 -15.07 -3.60
C LEU A 61 -2.21 -14.92 -2.96
N MET A 62 -2.88 -16.03 -2.62
CA MET A 62 -4.17 -15.99 -1.92
C MET A 62 -4.06 -15.31 -0.56
N LEU A 63 -3.07 -15.70 0.24
CA LEU A 63 -2.87 -15.13 1.58
C LEU A 63 -2.44 -13.66 1.53
N SER A 64 -1.78 -13.23 0.46
CA SER A 64 -1.40 -11.82 0.28
C SER A 64 -2.60 -10.88 0.20
N GLN A 65 -3.78 -11.42 -0.15
CA GLN A 65 -5.04 -10.67 -0.24
C GLN A 65 -5.73 -10.51 1.11
N ALA A 66 -5.31 -11.21 2.17
CA ALA A 66 -5.87 -11.05 3.51
C ALA A 66 -5.81 -9.58 4.00
N LYS A 67 -4.80 -8.83 3.57
CA LYS A 67 -4.66 -7.39 3.87
C LYS A 67 -5.87 -6.57 3.41
N ALA A 68 -6.60 -7.00 2.37
CA ALA A 68 -7.78 -6.30 1.84
C ALA A 68 -8.94 -6.27 2.85
N ILE A 69 -9.05 -7.31 3.69
CA ILE A 69 -10.06 -7.40 4.76
C ILE A 69 -9.51 -6.80 6.06
N ILE A 70 -8.24 -7.04 6.39
CA ILE A 70 -7.63 -6.53 7.63
C ILE A 70 -7.54 -4.99 7.63
N THR A 71 -7.24 -4.37 6.48
CA THR A 71 -7.10 -2.91 6.37
C THR A 71 -8.36 -2.14 6.81
N PRO A 72 -9.57 -2.40 6.28
CA PRO A 72 -10.77 -1.69 6.73
C PRO A 72 -11.11 -1.99 8.20
N VAL A 73 -10.83 -3.19 8.72
CA VAL A 73 -10.98 -3.48 10.16
C VAL A 73 -10.12 -2.54 10.98
N LEU A 74 -8.82 -2.44 10.67
CA LEU A 74 -7.91 -1.52 11.35
C LEU A 74 -8.26 -0.05 11.11
N GLY A 75 -8.81 0.28 9.94
CA GLY A 75 -9.33 1.60 9.61
C GLY A 75 -10.48 2.03 10.53
N MET A 76 -11.38 1.11 10.89
CA MET A 76 -12.42 1.39 11.89
C MET A 76 -11.82 1.71 13.26
N PHE A 77 -10.92 0.85 13.75
CA PHE A 77 -10.33 1.02 15.09
C PHE A 77 -9.44 2.26 15.21
N PHE A 78 -8.58 2.50 14.23
CA PHE A 78 -7.59 3.58 14.32
C PHE A 78 -8.05 4.90 13.70
N LEU A 79 -8.80 4.90 12.59
CA LEU A 79 -9.23 6.13 11.90
C LEU A 79 -10.68 6.51 12.21
N ASN A 80 -11.38 5.75 13.07
CA ASN A 80 -12.81 5.94 13.35
C ASN A 80 -13.67 5.98 12.07
N GLN A 81 -13.24 5.25 11.03
CA GLN A 81 -14.01 5.11 9.79
C GLN A 81 -15.27 4.30 10.05
N LYS A 82 -16.36 4.66 9.38
CA LYS A 82 -17.63 3.93 9.45
C LYS A 82 -17.87 3.19 8.13
N PHE A 83 -17.94 1.87 8.19
CA PHE A 83 -18.33 1.03 7.06
C PHE A 83 -19.71 0.44 7.31
N THR A 84 -20.61 0.56 6.34
CA THR A 84 -21.92 -0.11 6.40
C THR A 84 -21.78 -1.59 6.06
N ARG A 85 -22.82 -2.40 6.33
CA ARG A 85 -22.84 -3.84 5.96
C ARG A 85 -22.56 -4.07 4.48
N ILE A 86 -22.98 -3.15 3.61
CA ILE A 86 -22.79 -3.28 2.17
C ILE A 86 -21.33 -3.08 1.77
N HIS A 87 -20.59 -2.19 2.45
CA HIS A 87 -19.14 -2.05 2.24
C HIS A 87 -18.39 -3.35 2.58
N TRP A 88 -18.81 -4.07 3.63
CA TRP A 88 -18.24 -5.37 3.99
C TRP A 88 -18.49 -6.43 2.93
N VAL A 89 -19.69 -6.48 2.36
CA VAL A 89 -20.00 -7.34 1.23
C VAL A 89 -19.09 -6.99 0.05
N CYS A 90 -18.92 -5.70 -0.28
CA CYS A 90 -18.00 -5.28 -1.34
C CYS A 90 -16.54 -5.74 -1.06
N PHE A 91 -16.01 -5.57 0.15
CA PHE A 91 -14.66 -6.02 0.48
C PHE A 91 -14.50 -7.54 0.33
N ALA A 92 -15.49 -8.31 0.77
CA ALA A 92 -15.50 -9.77 0.63
C ALA A 92 -15.56 -10.18 -0.85
N THR A 93 -16.47 -9.59 -1.63
CA THR A 93 -16.64 -9.89 -3.06
C THR A 93 -15.41 -9.49 -3.88
N ILE A 94 -14.77 -8.34 -3.58
CA ILE A 94 -13.50 -7.95 -4.22
C ILE A 94 -12.42 -8.99 -3.95
N THR A 95 -12.28 -9.41 -2.69
CA THR A 95 -11.27 -10.41 -2.28
C THR A 95 -11.54 -11.75 -2.97
N ALA A 96 -12.79 -12.20 -3.00
CA ALA A 96 -13.20 -13.42 -3.68
C ALA A 96 -12.94 -13.36 -5.20
N GLY A 97 -13.26 -12.24 -5.85
CA GLY A 97 -12.99 -12.04 -7.28
C GLY A 97 -11.51 -12.11 -7.61
N VAL A 98 -10.65 -11.49 -6.79
CA VAL A 98 -9.19 -11.57 -7.00
C VAL A 98 -8.65 -12.99 -6.76
N ILE A 99 -9.12 -13.69 -5.73
CA ILE A 99 -8.79 -15.09 -5.48
C ILE A 99 -9.19 -15.96 -6.70
N LEU A 100 -10.39 -15.74 -7.24
CA LEU A 100 -10.89 -16.48 -8.40
C LEU A 100 -10.06 -16.25 -9.67
N VAL A 101 -9.60 -15.01 -9.89
CA VAL A 101 -8.67 -14.67 -10.97
C VAL A 101 -7.34 -15.39 -10.75
N GLN A 102 -6.80 -15.37 -9.54
CA GLN A 102 -5.51 -16.01 -9.24
C GLN A 102 -5.55 -17.54 -9.35
N THR A 103 -6.67 -18.19 -9.05
CA THR A 103 -6.81 -19.65 -9.22
C THR A 103 -7.08 -20.06 -10.67
N SER A 104 -7.30 -19.11 -11.59
CA SER A 104 -7.50 -19.40 -13.00
C SER A 104 -6.28 -20.19 -13.53
N PRO A 105 -6.45 -21.34 -14.20
CA PRO A 105 -5.31 -22.15 -14.56
C PRO A 105 -4.38 -21.48 -15.60
N ALA A 106 -4.85 -20.43 -16.31
CA ALA A 106 -4.01 -19.59 -17.16
C ALA A 106 -2.98 -18.77 -16.36
N ASN A 107 -3.40 -18.28 -15.18
CA ASN A 107 -2.51 -17.60 -14.24
C ASN A 107 -1.67 -18.63 -13.47
N SER A 108 -2.23 -19.77 -13.09
CA SER A 108 -1.51 -20.83 -12.37
C SER A 108 -0.39 -21.47 -13.21
N ALA A 109 -0.57 -21.65 -14.51
CA ALA A 109 0.43 -22.23 -15.41
C ALA A 109 1.65 -21.32 -15.62
N SER A 110 1.42 -20.01 -15.81
CA SER A 110 2.46 -18.97 -15.87
C SER A 110 3.26 -18.85 -14.56
N THR A 111 2.66 -19.32 -13.47
CA THR A 111 3.15 -19.23 -12.10
C THR A 111 3.88 -20.52 -11.66
N ALA A 112 3.60 -21.66 -12.32
CA ALA A 112 4.19 -22.97 -12.01
C ALA A 112 5.55 -23.22 -12.68
N SER A 113 5.91 -22.48 -13.74
CA SER A 113 7.19 -22.62 -14.45
C SER A 113 8.42 -22.20 -13.65
N THR A 114 8.25 -21.68 -12.42
CA THR A 114 9.36 -21.17 -11.57
C THR A 114 9.62 -22.00 -10.32
N SER A 115 8.83 -23.06 -10.01
CA SER A 115 8.96 -23.78 -8.73
C SER A 115 9.34 -25.26 -8.85
N LYS A 116 10.63 -25.53 -9.06
CA LYS A 116 11.27 -26.76 -8.54
C LYS A 116 12.16 -26.36 -7.36
N GLN A 117 11.57 -26.20 -6.17
CA GLN A 117 12.35 -25.86 -4.97
C GLN A 117 12.43 -27.07 -4.02
N PRO A 118 13.60 -27.70 -3.85
CA PRO A 118 13.82 -28.85 -2.98
C PRO A 118 14.16 -28.37 -1.56
N GLN A 119 13.23 -27.69 -0.89
CA GLN A 119 13.43 -27.26 0.50
C GLN A 119 12.32 -27.80 1.40
N SER A 120 12.69 -28.12 2.64
CA SER A 120 11.79 -28.50 3.73
C SER A 120 10.72 -27.43 3.92
N GLN A 121 9.55 -27.64 3.32
CA GLN A 121 8.42 -26.72 3.38
C GLN A 121 7.65 -26.97 4.67
N SER A 122 7.56 -25.95 5.51
CA SER A 122 6.66 -25.96 6.66
C SER A 122 5.44 -25.06 6.33
N PRO A 123 4.34 -25.62 5.79
CA PRO A 123 3.22 -24.82 5.29
C PRO A 123 2.58 -23.97 6.39
N ILE A 124 2.55 -24.48 7.63
CA ILE A 124 2.04 -23.76 8.81
C ILE A 124 2.86 -22.49 9.08
N LEU A 125 4.20 -22.57 9.00
CA LEU A 125 5.09 -21.42 9.16
C LEU A 125 4.85 -20.38 8.07
N GLY A 126 4.67 -20.83 6.82
CA GLY A 126 4.37 -19.94 5.71
C GLY A 126 3.03 -19.24 5.86
N ILE A 127 1.98 -19.97 6.26
CA ILE A 127 0.62 -19.42 6.46
C ILE A 127 0.65 -18.37 7.57
N THR A 128 1.20 -18.72 8.73
CA THR A 128 1.30 -17.82 9.89
C THR A 128 2.14 -16.58 9.57
N ALA A 129 3.26 -16.73 8.85
CA ALA A 129 4.08 -15.60 8.41
C ALA A 129 3.32 -14.66 7.47
N MET A 130 2.55 -15.19 6.52
CA MET A 130 1.79 -14.38 5.58
C MET A 130 0.61 -13.65 6.23
N LEU A 131 -0.09 -14.29 7.17
CA LEU A 131 -1.15 -13.63 7.94
C LEU A 131 -0.59 -12.49 8.80
N LEU A 132 0.53 -12.74 9.50
CA LEU A 132 1.20 -11.72 10.29
C LEU A 132 1.74 -10.58 9.42
N SER A 133 2.29 -10.90 8.24
CA SER A 133 2.70 -9.90 7.27
C SER A 133 1.51 -9.03 6.83
N GLY A 134 0.37 -9.64 6.49
CA GLY A 134 -0.85 -8.93 6.11
C GLY A 134 -1.31 -7.94 7.19
N PHE A 135 -1.23 -8.34 8.46
CA PHE A 135 -1.51 -7.48 9.60
C PHE A 135 -0.51 -6.31 9.71
N CYS A 136 0.79 -6.58 9.62
CA CYS A 136 1.83 -5.55 9.63
C CYS A 136 1.67 -4.55 8.47
N VAL A 137 1.39 -5.01 7.25
CA VAL A 137 1.15 -4.16 6.06
C VAL A 137 -0.06 -3.26 6.28
N ALA A 138 -1.16 -3.82 6.79
CA ALA A 138 -2.39 -3.07 7.04
C ALA A 138 -2.17 -2.01 8.12
N LEU A 139 -1.54 -2.37 9.24
CA LEU A 139 -1.23 -1.44 10.32
C LEU A 139 -0.27 -0.33 9.87
N ALA A 140 0.78 -0.67 9.13
CA ALA A 140 1.73 0.28 8.58
C ALA A 140 1.04 1.29 7.65
N GLY A 141 0.17 0.81 6.74
CA GLY A 141 -0.57 1.67 5.83
C GLY A 141 -1.48 2.65 6.56
N ILE A 142 -2.20 2.17 7.57
CA ILE A 142 -3.09 2.98 8.41
C ILE A 142 -2.32 4.04 9.20
N ARG A 143 -1.14 3.72 9.75
CA ARG A 143 -0.26 4.69 10.43
C ARG A 143 0.35 5.68 9.45
N MET A 144 0.78 5.21 8.28
CA MET A 144 1.27 6.05 7.21
C MET A 144 0.20 7.03 6.73
N GLU A 145 -1.06 6.62 6.61
CA GLU A 145 -2.18 7.52 6.26
C GLU A 145 -2.37 8.63 7.28
N LYS A 146 -2.38 8.31 8.59
CA LYS A 146 -2.45 9.35 9.64
C LYS A 146 -1.27 10.31 9.55
N MET A 147 -0.08 9.77 9.33
CA MET A 147 1.15 10.54 9.18
C MET A 147 1.11 11.44 7.93
N LEU A 148 0.52 11.00 6.82
CA LEU A 148 0.52 11.76 5.57
C LEU A 148 -0.65 12.76 5.44
N ARG A 149 -1.64 12.74 6.33
CA ARG A 149 -2.79 13.66 6.32
C ARG A 149 -2.43 15.12 6.66
N SER A 150 -1.24 15.40 7.20
CA SER A 150 -0.73 16.77 7.37
C SER A 150 0.01 17.23 6.11
N LYS A 151 -0.56 18.22 5.39
CA LYS A 151 -0.02 18.73 4.11
C LYS A 151 1.36 19.37 4.24
N ALA A 152 1.61 20.09 5.34
CA ALA A 152 2.88 20.80 5.58
C ALA A 152 4.10 19.86 5.70
N ALA A 153 3.88 18.55 5.77
CA ALA A 153 4.89 17.55 6.11
C ALA A 153 5.02 16.40 5.11
N PHE A 154 4.26 16.40 4.02
CA PHE A 154 4.18 15.21 3.15
C PHE A 154 5.54 14.82 2.59
N MET A 155 6.28 15.78 2.00
CA MET A 155 7.59 15.53 1.41
C MET A 155 8.63 15.13 2.46
N SER A 156 8.67 15.83 3.59
CA SER A 156 9.62 15.58 4.67
C SER A 156 9.38 14.22 5.34
N ARG A 157 8.12 13.85 5.60
CA ARG A 157 7.74 12.54 6.16
C ARG A 157 7.98 11.38 5.18
N ASN A 158 7.72 11.58 3.89
CA ASN A 158 8.04 10.59 2.87
C ASN A 158 9.56 10.43 2.67
N ALA A 159 10.33 11.52 2.80
CA ALA A 159 11.79 11.48 2.79
C ALA A 159 12.36 10.72 4.01
N GLN A 160 11.83 10.97 5.22
CA GLN A 160 12.15 10.21 6.43
C GLN A 160 11.87 8.72 6.24
N LEU A 161 10.69 8.36 5.72
CA LEU A 161 10.32 6.96 5.45
C LEU A 161 11.30 6.29 4.46
N ALA A 162 11.73 7.03 3.43
CA ALA A 162 12.73 6.54 2.48
C ALA A 162 14.12 6.36 3.12
N TRP A 163 14.53 7.28 4.00
CA TRP A 163 15.78 7.17 4.75
C TRP A 163 15.81 5.92 5.62
N TYR A 164 14.74 5.67 6.39
CA TYR A 164 14.64 4.45 7.22
C TYR A 164 14.61 3.17 6.38
N GLY A 165 13.94 3.18 5.22
CA GLY A 165 13.92 2.05 4.30
C GLY A 165 15.31 1.74 3.71
N TRP A 166 16.12 2.77 3.43
CA TRP A 166 17.49 2.57 2.97
C TRP A 166 18.38 2.00 4.08
N LEU A 167 18.24 2.50 5.32
CA LEU A 167 18.97 1.97 6.48
C LEU A 167 18.62 0.50 6.75
N SER A 168 17.33 0.15 6.73
CA SER A 168 16.91 -1.23 6.98
C SER A 168 17.36 -2.19 5.87
N ALA A 169 17.30 -1.77 4.60
CA ALA A 169 17.81 -2.54 3.48
C ALA A 169 19.34 -2.75 3.56
N SER A 170 20.07 -1.69 3.91
CA SER A 170 21.53 -1.75 4.07
C SER A 170 21.92 -2.68 5.22
N LEU A 171 21.26 -2.59 6.36
CA LEU A 171 21.49 -3.48 7.50
C LEU A 171 21.25 -4.95 7.12
N VAL A 172 20.16 -5.25 6.43
CA VAL A 172 19.88 -6.62 5.96
C VAL A 172 20.95 -7.10 4.98
N TYR A 173 21.43 -6.25 4.07
CA TYR A 173 22.52 -6.58 3.16
C TYR A 173 23.81 -6.95 3.93
N PHE A 174 24.21 -6.12 4.89
CA PHE A 174 25.38 -6.39 5.73
C PHE A 174 25.24 -7.67 6.56
N CYS A 175 24.09 -7.88 7.20
CA CYS A 175 23.84 -9.09 8.00
C CYS A 175 23.83 -10.39 7.16
N ARG A 176 23.48 -10.31 5.87
CA ARG A 176 23.48 -11.48 4.97
C ARG A 176 24.82 -11.71 4.28
N SER A 177 25.67 -10.70 4.21
CA SER A 177 26.97 -10.77 3.55
C SER A 177 28.03 -11.41 4.47
N GLN A 178 28.07 -12.74 4.54
CA GLN A 178 29.08 -13.47 5.34
C GLN A 178 30.49 -13.54 4.72
N ARG A 179 30.69 -13.12 3.45
CA ARG A 179 31.96 -13.28 2.73
C ARG A 179 32.27 -12.12 1.78
N GLY A 180 32.47 -10.91 2.34
CA GLY A 180 32.90 -9.71 1.59
C GLY A 180 31.94 -9.27 0.46
N PRO A 181 32.12 -8.08 -0.15
CA PRO A 181 31.27 -7.66 -1.26
C PRO A 181 31.82 -8.20 -2.58
N PRO A 182 31.25 -9.25 -3.21
CA PRO A 182 31.26 -9.26 -4.67
C PRO A 182 30.46 -8.03 -5.11
N GLY A 183 30.95 -7.28 -6.10
CA GLY A 183 30.49 -5.91 -6.41
C GLY A 183 28.96 -5.76 -6.39
N PHE A 184 28.44 -4.90 -5.51
CA PHE A 184 26.99 -4.67 -5.34
C PHE A 184 26.26 -4.34 -6.65
N PHE A 185 26.97 -3.71 -7.58
CA PHE A 185 26.47 -3.31 -8.90
C PHE A 185 26.83 -4.28 -10.03
N HIS A 186 27.39 -5.45 -9.72
CA HIS A 186 27.71 -6.45 -10.74
C HIS A 186 26.40 -6.99 -11.33
N GLY A 187 26.25 -6.89 -12.66
CA GLY A 187 25.05 -7.37 -13.37
C GLY A 187 23.89 -6.37 -13.37
N TYR A 188 24.13 -5.10 -13.02
CA TYR A 188 23.13 -4.05 -13.19
C TYR A 188 23.02 -3.63 -14.66
N ASP A 189 22.09 -4.26 -15.37
CA ASP A 189 21.71 -3.84 -16.73
C ASP A 189 20.81 -2.57 -16.71
N PRO A 190 20.68 -1.85 -17.85
CA PRO A 190 19.75 -0.72 -17.96
C PRO A 190 18.31 -1.07 -17.55
N LEU A 191 17.90 -2.32 -17.73
CA LEU A 191 16.60 -2.83 -17.30
C LEU A 191 16.44 -2.80 -15.77
N VAL A 192 17.50 -3.15 -15.02
CA VAL A 192 17.51 -3.08 -13.54
C VAL A 192 17.34 -1.65 -13.07
N TRP A 193 18.03 -0.71 -13.72
CA TRP A 193 17.86 0.72 -13.46
C TRP A 193 16.44 1.19 -13.79
N GLY A 194 15.87 0.74 -14.90
CA GLY A 194 14.48 1.00 -15.28
C GLY A 194 13.48 0.51 -14.22
N PHE A 195 13.64 -0.72 -13.73
CA PHE A 195 12.81 -1.26 -12.64
C PHE A 195 13.00 -0.50 -11.32
N ALA A 196 14.23 -0.15 -10.96
CA ALA A 196 14.52 0.61 -9.75
C ALA A 196 13.87 2.01 -9.79
N LEU A 197 13.93 2.67 -10.95
CA LEU A 197 13.27 3.94 -11.23
C LEU A 197 11.75 3.84 -11.09
N LEU A 198 11.15 2.85 -11.76
CA LEU A 198 9.71 2.59 -11.74
C LEU A 198 9.21 2.29 -10.33
N GLN A 199 9.97 1.53 -9.54
CA GLN A 199 9.61 1.20 -8.17
C GLN A 199 9.73 2.41 -7.24
N ALA A 200 10.72 3.28 -7.46
CA ALA A 200 10.88 4.50 -6.70
C ALA A 200 9.74 5.50 -6.97
N THR A 201 9.40 5.74 -8.24
CA THR A 201 8.32 6.65 -8.64
C THR A 201 6.95 6.08 -8.28
N GLY A 202 6.71 4.79 -8.52
CA GLY A 202 5.46 4.11 -8.13
C GLY A 202 5.21 4.20 -6.63
N GLY A 203 6.24 4.00 -5.80
CA GLY A 203 6.12 4.16 -4.36
C GLY A 203 5.82 5.60 -3.91
N PHE A 204 6.31 6.60 -4.65
CA PHE A 204 5.99 8.01 -4.39
C PHE A 204 4.53 8.33 -4.76
N ILE A 205 4.10 7.91 -5.96
CA ILE A 205 2.72 8.09 -6.44
C ILE A 205 1.73 7.43 -5.48
N VAL A 206 2.04 6.23 -4.99
CA VAL A 206 1.20 5.52 -4.01
C VAL A 206 1.11 6.30 -2.70
N ALA A 207 2.23 6.85 -2.19
CA ALA A 207 2.21 7.67 -0.98
C ALA A 207 1.35 8.93 -1.16
N TRP A 208 1.49 9.60 -2.32
CA TRP A 208 0.70 10.77 -2.68
C TRP A 208 -0.79 10.44 -2.75
N CYS A 209 -1.16 9.34 -3.41
CA CYS A 209 -2.54 8.86 -3.48
C CYS A 209 -3.12 8.58 -2.09
N VAL A 210 -2.35 7.93 -1.20
CA VAL A 210 -2.80 7.68 0.19
C VAL A 210 -3.03 8.98 0.95
N ALA A 211 -2.16 9.98 0.76
CA ALA A 211 -2.35 11.30 1.37
C ALA A 211 -3.65 11.98 0.92
N LEU A 212 -4.04 11.79 -0.34
CA LEU A 212 -5.26 12.37 -0.91
C LEU A 212 -6.54 11.60 -0.57
N THR A 213 -6.52 10.27 -0.64
CA THR A 213 -7.75 9.44 -0.59
C THR A 213 -7.81 8.49 0.60
N GLY A 214 -6.65 8.02 1.08
CA GLY A 214 -6.52 7.01 2.13
C GLY A 214 -6.08 5.63 1.65
N THR A 215 -5.80 4.75 2.60
CA THR A 215 -5.17 3.44 2.40
C THR A 215 -6.12 2.40 1.79
N VAL A 216 -7.42 2.51 2.08
CA VAL A 216 -8.44 1.61 1.51
C VAL A 216 -8.55 1.81 0.00
N THR A 217 -8.63 3.07 -0.45
CA THR A 217 -8.62 3.43 -1.88
C THR A 217 -7.35 2.99 -2.57
N LYS A 218 -6.18 3.11 -1.93
CA LYS A 218 -4.92 2.52 -2.43
C LYS A 218 -5.07 1.02 -2.66
N ASN A 219 -5.62 0.27 -1.70
CA ASN A 219 -5.81 -1.18 -1.88
C ASN A 219 -6.74 -1.49 -3.06
N HIS A 220 -7.79 -0.71 -3.27
CA HIS A 220 -8.68 -0.85 -4.44
C HIS A 220 -7.96 -0.57 -5.76
N ALA A 221 -7.15 0.49 -5.84
CA ALA A 221 -6.32 0.78 -7.01
C ALA A 221 -5.33 -0.35 -7.31
N GLN A 222 -4.72 -0.95 -6.26
CA GLN A 222 -3.85 -2.11 -6.42
C GLN A 222 -4.59 -3.33 -6.99
N VAL A 223 -5.85 -3.54 -6.61
CA VAL A 223 -6.68 -4.61 -7.18
C VAL A 223 -6.91 -4.36 -8.67
N VAL A 224 -7.28 -3.14 -9.07
CA VAL A 224 -7.46 -2.80 -10.50
C VAL A 224 -6.18 -3.04 -11.29
N GLY A 225 -5.03 -2.60 -10.76
CA GLY A 225 -3.72 -2.85 -11.38
C GLY A 225 -3.41 -4.34 -11.53
N PHE A 226 -3.68 -5.14 -10.50
CA PHE A 226 -3.52 -6.59 -10.55
C PHE A 226 -4.41 -7.23 -11.63
N LEU A 227 -5.68 -6.83 -11.72
CA LEU A 227 -6.61 -7.35 -12.74
C LEU A 227 -6.13 -7.00 -14.15
N LEU A 228 -5.64 -5.78 -14.38
CA LEU A 228 -5.11 -5.36 -15.67
C LEU A 228 -3.88 -6.18 -16.06
N VAL A 229 -2.90 -6.29 -15.16
CA VAL A 229 -1.67 -7.06 -15.40
C VAL A 229 -1.97 -8.53 -15.67
N SER A 230 -2.96 -9.10 -14.98
CA SER A 230 -3.35 -10.50 -15.17
C SER A 230 -4.18 -10.72 -16.44
N THR A 231 -4.94 -9.72 -16.91
CA THR A 231 -5.84 -9.86 -18.07
C THR A 231 -5.14 -9.57 -19.39
N VAL A 232 -4.28 -8.55 -19.46
CA VAL A 232 -3.64 -8.11 -20.73
C VAL A 232 -2.89 -9.25 -21.43
N PRO A 233 -2.03 -10.05 -20.77
CA PRO A 233 -1.34 -11.17 -21.43
C PRO A 233 -2.31 -12.22 -21.97
N LEU A 234 -3.38 -12.53 -21.25
CA LEU A 234 -4.37 -13.53 -21.66
C LEU A 234 -5.21 -13.08 -22.86
N VAL A 235 -5.50 -11.78 -22.95
CA VAL A 235 -6.16 -11.19 -24.12
C VAL A 235 -5.24 -11.32 -25.34
N LEU A 236 -3.96 -10.98 -25.20
CA LEU A 236 -2.98 -11.05 -26.30
C LEU A 236 -2.76 -12.50 -26.78
N GLN A 237 -2.75 -13.45 -25.85
CA GLN A 237 -2.58 -14.88 -26.14
C GLN A 237 -3.89 -15.59 -26.53
N HIS A 238 -5.03 -14.88 -26.51
CA HIS A 238 -6.36 -15.45 -26.76
C HIS A 238 -6.74 -16.64 -25.84
N ASP A 239 -6.14 -16.76 -24.64
CA ASP A 239 -6.46 -17.81 -23.62
C ASP A 239 -7.35 -17.23 -22.49
N LEU A 240 -8.44 -16.56 -22.87
CA LEU A 240 -9.39 -16.00 -21.90
C LEU A 240 -10.38 -17.07 -21.42
N ARG A 241 -10.18 -17.56 -20.21
CA ARG A 241 -11.09 -18.52 -19.57
C ARG A 241 -12.24 -17.81 -18.85
N ILE A 242 -13.41 -18.46 -18.86
CA ILE A 242 -14.63 -17.97 -18.21
C ILE A 242 -14.40 -17.70 -16.71
N GLN A 243 -13.60 -18.53 -16.03
CA GLN A 243 -13.25 -18.32 -14.61
C GLN A 243 -12.54 -16.98 -14.37
N HIS A 244 -11.61 -16.60 -15.25
CA HIS A 244 -10.89 -15.32 -15.15
C HIS A 244 -11.84 -14.15 -15.38
N VAL A 245 -12.65 -14.22 -16.44
CA VAL A 245 -13.65 -13.19 -16.76
C VAL A 245 -14.64 -13.01 -15.62
N CYS A 246 -15.15 -14.11 -15.06
CA CYS A 246 -16.06 -14.09 -13.91
C CYS A 246 -15.41 -13.43 -12.69
N GLY A 247 -14.16 -13.77 -12.36
CA GLY A 247 -13.42 -13.15 -11.26
C GLY A 247 -13.18 -11.66 -11.47
N CYS A 248 -12.84 -11.23 -12.68
CA CYS A 248 -12.72 -9.82 -13.06
C CYS A 248 -14.06 -9.08 -12.90
N MET A 249 -15.14 -9.64 -13.41
CA MET A 249 -16.48 -9.03 -13.32
C MET A 249 -16.95 -8.89 -11.87
N LEU A 250 -16.72 -9.91 -11.03
CA LEU A 250 -17.03 -9.84 -9.60
C LEU A 250 -16.22 -8.75 -8.90
N ALA A 251 -14.90 -8.70 -9.12
CA ALA A 251 -14.04 -7.73 -8.46
C ALA A 251 -14.33 -6.29 -8.90
N VAL A 252 -14.51 -6.06 -10.21
CA VAL A 252 -14.83 -4.73 -10.76
C VAL A 252 -16.24 -4.30 -10.36
N GLY A 253 -17.24 -5.19 -10.47
CA GLY A 253 -18.60 -4.90 -10.04
C GLY A 253 -18.69 -4.51 -8.57
N ALA A 254 -17.96 -5.22 -7.70
CA ALA A 254 -17.90 -4.90 -6.27
C ALA A 254 -17.14 -3.60 -5.98
N LEU A 255 -16.09 -3.28 -6.75
CA LEU A 255 -15.41 -1.98 -6.68
C LEU A 255 -16.34 -0.82 -7.03
N PHE A 256 -17.14 -0.96 -8.10
CA PHE A 256 -18.15 0.04 -8.45
C PHE A 256 -19.26 0.14 -7.40
N GLY A 257 -19.69 -1.00 -6.85
CA GLY A 257 -20.65 -1.05 -5.75
C GLY A 257 -20.15 -0.28 -4.53
N TYR A 258 -18.87 -0.45 -4.17
CA TYR A 258 -18.21 0.30 -3.11
C TYR A 258 -18.15 1.80 -3.44
N ALA A 259 -17.72 2.17 -4.65
CA ALA A 259 -17.58 3.57 -5.06
C ALA A 259 -18.91 4.34 -5.03
N ARG A 260 -20.05 3.68 -5.30
CA ARG A 260 -21.39 4.28 -5.22
C ARG A 260 -21.86 4.51 -3.79
N GLN A 261 -21.28 3.82 -2.82
CA GLN A 261 -21.61 3.98 -1.42
C GLN A 261 -20.61 4.97 -0.82
N THR A 262 -20.88 6.26 -0.92
CA THR A 262 -20.09 7.25 -0.17
C THR A 262 -20.25 6.96 1.32
N PRO A 263 -19.15 6.75 2.08
CA PRO A 263 -19.23 6.68 3.54
C PRO A 263 -19.85 7.98 4.03
N THR A 264 -20.94 7.91 4.81
CA THR A 264 -21.56 9.10 5.37
C THR A 264 -20.54 9.84 6.24
N PRO A 265 -20.19 11.10 5.93
CA PRO A 265 -19.34 11.89 6.81
C PRO A 265 -20.07 12.06 8.15
N LYS A 266 -19.44 11.64 9.24
CA LYS A 266 -19.98 11.86 10.59
C LYS A 266 -20.01 13.37 10.82
N GLY A 267 -21.20 13.91 11.07
CA GLY A 267 -21.46 15.33 11.20
C GLY A 267 -20.48 16.05 12.14
N LYS A 268 -20.10 17.26 11.73
CA LYS A 268 -19.57 18.26 12.65
C LYS A 268 -20.56 18.39 13.81
N GLY A 269 -20.04 18.36 15.03
CA GLY A 269 -20.82 18.53 16.24
C GLY A 269 -21.67 19.81 16.19
N LYS A 270 -22.78 19.77 16.94
CA LYS A 270 -23.56 20.94 17.34
C LYS A 270 -22.64 22.13 17.61
N GLN A 271 -22.64 23.12 16.73
CA GLN A 271 -22.48 24.50 17.14
C GLN A 271 -23.89 25.07 17.22
N SER A 272 -24.36 25.19 18.45
CA SER A 272 -25.40 26.12 18.84
C SER A 272 -25.03 27.52 18.35
N VAL A 273 -25.76 28.05 17.37
CA VAL A 273 -25.92 29.49 17.21
C VAL A 273 -27.41 29.76 17.47
N GLN A 274 -27.71 29.84 18.76
CA GLN A 274 -28.86 30.59 19.24
C GLN A 274 -28.31 31.97 19.59
N GLY A 275 -28.72 33.00 18.86
CA GLY A 275 -28.34 34.38 19.12
C GLY A 275 -28.36 35.25 17.86
N SER A 276 -29.29 36.20 17.84
CA SER A 276 -29.35 37.36 16.97
C SER A 276 -29.97 37.20 15.57
N ALA A 277 -31.27 36.87 15.55
CA ALA A 277 -32.19 37.39 14.53
C ALA A 277 -33.35 38.10 15.25
N GLU A 278 -33.00 39.12 16.03
CA GLU A 278 -33.91 40.17 16.49
C GLU A 278 -33.34 41.48 15.93
N LYS A 279 -34.21 42.28 15.30
CA LYS A 279 -33.97 43.52 14.52
C LYS A 279 -33.63 43.35 13.04
N ALA A 280 -34.67 43.13 12.24
CA ALA A 280 -34.85 43.81 10.95
C ALA A 280 -36.27 43.54 10.43
N ASP A 281 -37.29 44.06 11.13
CA ASP A 281 -38.65 44.22 10.60
C ASP A 281 -39.36 45.33 11.39
N THR A 282 -38.81 46.54 11.31
CA THR A 282 -39.53 47.81 11.51
C THR A 282 -38.67 48.91 10.88
N MET A 283 -39.27 49.71 10.00
CA MET A 283 -38.66 50.72 9.09
C MET A 283 -38.08 50.04 7.83
N VAL A 284 -38.70 50.11 6.65
CA VAL A 284 -39.36 51.24 5.95
C VAL A 284 -40.51 50.72 5.10
#